data_AF-A0A8J7N5N4-F1
#
_entry.id   AF-A0A8J7N5N4-F1
#
_cell.length_a   1.000
_cell.length_b   1.000
_cell.length_c   1.000
_cell.angle_alpha   90.00
_cell.angle_beta   90.00
_cell.angle_gamma   90.00
#
_symmetry.space_group_name_H-M   'P 1'
#
loop_
_entity.id
_entity.type
_entity.pdbx_description
1 polymer ?
#
loop_
_entity_poly.entity_id
_entity_poly.type
_entity_poly.pdbx_seq_one_letter_code
_entity_poly.pdbx_strand_id
1 'polypeptide(L)' 'LHGKAGEIAILPLWPKAGKPAKRFILRARKGVRTGATLLPGLVLHEGDGKYTAAAEAVLRDGAALDQ' A
#
# COMPACT_ATOMS: atom_id res chain seq x y z
N LEU A 1 7.55 8.58 -14.91
CA LEU A 1 6.58 9.54 -14.33
C LEU A 1 6.91 11.03 -14.61
N HIS A 2 8.13 11.40 -15.04
CA HIS A 2 8.58 12.79 -15.32
C HIS A 2 7.49 13.79 -15.76
N GLY A 3 6.88 14.50 -14.81
CA GLY A 3 5.82 15.50 -15.07
C GLY A 3 4.56 14.99 -15.77
N LYS A 4 4.41 13.67 -15.96
CA LYS A 4 3.33 13.04 -16.73
C LYS A 4 2.25 12.40 -15.85
N ALA A 5 2.50 12.27 -14.55
CA ALA A 5 1.51 11.85 -13.57
C ALA A 5 1.86 12.39 -12.19
N GLY A 6 0.81 12.73 -11.43
CA GLY A 6 0.85 13.31 -10.10
C GLY A 6 -0.24 12.69 -9.24
N GLU A 7 -0.56 13.31 -8.11
CA GLU A 7 -1.46 12.72 -7.10
C GLU A 7 -0.99 11.29 -6.77
N ILE A 8 0.31 11.17 -6.54
CA ILE A 8 0.96 9.89 -6.33
C ILE A 8 0.66 9.44 -4.90
N ALA A 9 -0.01 8.32 -4.72
CA ALA A 9 -0.19 7.67 -3.43
C ALA A 9 0.73 6.46 -3.35
N ILE A 10 1.61 6.43 -2.35
CA ILE A 10 2.55 5.34 -2.08
C ILE A 10 2.03 4.58 -0.85
N LEU A 11 1.70 3.31 -1.03
CA LEU A 11 1.24 2.43 0.03
C LEU A 11 2.32 1.39 0.36
N PRO A 12 3.06 1.54 1.47
CA PRO A 12 4.02 0.53 1.91
C PRO A 12 3.32 -0.76 2.35
N LEU A 13 3.95 -1.91 2.08
CA LEU A 13 3.53 -3.21 2.59
C LEU A 13 4.59 -3.73 3.57
N TRP A 14 4.25 -3.77 4.84
CA TRP A 14 5.13 -4.28 5.89
C TRP A 14 4.96 -5.77 6.09
N PRO A 15 6.05 -6.55 6.17
CA PRO A 15 5.94 -7.97 6.43
C PRO A 15 5.32 -8.24 7.81
N LYS A 16 5.66 -7.42 8.82
CA LYS A 16 5.14 -7.42 10.21
C LYS A 16 5.24 -6.01 10.80
N ALA A 17 4.50 -5.72 11.87
CA ALA A 17 4.58 -4.44 12.58
C ALA A 17 6.01 -4.10 13.03
N GLY A 18 6.41 -2.83 12.88
CA GLY A 18 7.74 -2.33 13.26
C GLY A 18 8.90 -2.81 12.38
N LYS A 19 8.64 -3.55 11.30
CA LYS A 19 9.68 -3.94 10.33
C LYS A 19 9.68 -2.99 9.13
N PRO A 20 10.81 -2.82 8.40
CA PRO A 20 10.83 -2.06 7.16
C PRO A 20 9.91 -2.68 6.10
N ALA A 21 9.29 -1.83 5.27
CA ALA A 21 8.49 -2.31 4.14
C ALA A 21 9.39 -3.00 3.12
N LYS A 22 8.91 -4.11 2.54
CA LYS A 22 9.64 -4.85 1.50
C LYS A 22 9.14 -4.55 0.09
N ARG A 23 7.89 -4.13 -0.01
CA ARG A 23 7.19 -3.78 -1.26
C ARG A 23 6.31 -2.56 -0.99
N PHE A 24 5.91 -1.89 -2.05
CA PHE A 24 4.90 -0.84 -2.00
C PHE A 24 4.03 -0.93 -3.25
N ILE A 25 2.79 -0.44 -3.13
CA ILE A 25 1.88 -0.20 -4.24
C ILE A 25 1.87 1.30 -4.50
N LEU A 26 1.84 1.69 -5.78
CA LEU A 26 1.76 3.08 -6.19
C LEU A 26 0.55 3.29 -7.08
N ARG A 27 -0.28 4.28 -6.71
CA ARG A 27 -1.36 4.83 -7.55
C ARG A 27 -0.98 6.23 -7.97
N ALA A 28 -1.27 6.62 -9.21
CA ALA A 28 -1.03 7.96 -9.72
C ALA A 28 -2.06 8.33 -10.79
N ARG A 29 -2.33 9.64 -10.95
CA ARG A 29 -3.21 10.15 -12.01
C ARG A 29 -2.40 10.78 -13.14
N LYS A 30 -2.65 10.31 -14.37
CA LYS A 30 -2.02 10.87 -15.60
C LYS A 30 -2.38 12.36 -15.76
N GLY A 31 -1.40 13.17 -16.13
CA GLY A 31 -1.57 14.60 -16.41
C GLY A 31 -1.68 15.51 -15.17
N VAL A 32 -1.83 14.94 -13.98
CA VAL A 32 -1.79 15.69 -12.72
C VAL A 32 -0.35 16.08 -12.38
N ARG A 33 -0.18 17.25 -11.76
CA ARG A 33 1.12 17.83 -11.41
C ARG A 33 1.36 18.00 -9.91
N THR A 34 0.41 17.58 -9.07
CA THR A 34 0.58 17.57 -7.61
C THR A 34 1.57 16.49 -7.18
N GLY A 35 2.15 16.68 -6.00
CA GLY A 35 3.19 15.81 -5.44
C GLY A 35 2.71 14.42 -5.02
N ALA A 36 3.57 13.77 -4.23
CA ALA A 36 3.32 12.43 -3.70
C ALA A 36 2.95 12.46 -2.21
N THR A 37 2.12 11.52 -1.78
CA THR A 37 1.76 11.25 -0.39
C THR A 37 2.19 9.84 -0.03
N LEU A 38 2.89 9.71 1.10
CA LEU A 38 3.18 8.42 1.73
C LEU A 38 2.00 8.07 2.65
N LEU A 39 1.36 6.94 2.38
CA LEU A 39 0.22 6.45 3.16
C LEU A 39 0.68 5.65 4.40
N PRO A 40 -0.21 5.48 5.39
CA PRO A 40 0.06 4.68 6.59
C PRO A 40 0.28 3.19 6.34
N GLY A 41 0.14 2.70 5.10
CA GLY A 41 0.47 1.34 4.60
C GLY A 41 -0.34 0.18 5.19
N LEU A 42 0.05 -1.06 4.85
CA LEU A 42 -0.60 -2.29 5.34
C LEU A 42 0.42 -3.24 5.95
N VAL A 43 0.18 -3.66 7.21
CA VAL A 43 0.90 -4.78 7.83
C VAL A 43 0.29 -6.08 7.33
N LEU A 44 1.12 -6.92 6.73
CA LEU A 44 0.67 -8.14 6.08
C LEU A 44 0.44 -9.28 7.06
N HIS A 45 1.33 -9.47 8.05
CA HIS A 45 1.24 -10.60 8.96
C HIS A 45 1.21 -10.20 10.43
N GLU A 46 0.48 -10.99 11.20
CA GLU A 46 0.48 -10.99 12.66
C GLU A 46 1.79 -11.55 13.23
N GLY A 47 1.91 -11.49 14.57
CA GLY A 47 3.06 -12.05 15.29
C GLY A 47 3.31 -13.53 14.98
N ASP A 48 2.23 -14.31 14.88
CA ASP A 48 2.23 -15.75 14.61
C ASP A 48 2.49 -16.12 13.14
N GLY A 49 2.58 -15.14 12.25
CA GLY A 49 2.87 -15.33 10.83
C GLY A 49 1.64 -15.54 9.94
N LYS A 50 0.41 -15.56 10.50
CA LYS A 50 -0.81 -15.50 9.68
C LYS A 50 -0.97 -14.12 9.06
N TYR A 51 -1.74 -14.03 7.98
CA TYR A 51 -2.14 -12.73 7.45
C TYR A 51 -3.00 -11.98 8.47
N THR A 52 -2.85 -10.65 8.50
CA THR A 52 -3.79 -9.79 9.23
C THR A 52 -5.17 -9.86 8.60
N ALA A 53 -6.23 -9.56 9.35
CA ALA A 53 -7.59 -9.58 8.82
C ALA A 53 -7.75 -8.67 7.58
N ALA A 54 -7.10 -7.50 7.58
CA ALA A 54 -7.11 -6.59 6.44
C ALA A 54 -6.38 -7.17 5.21
N ALA A 55 -5.26 -7.88 5.40
CA ALA A 55 -4.56 -8.54 4.30
C ALA A 55 -5.36 -9.75 3.77
N GLU A 56 -5.98 -10.54 4.66
CA GLU A 56 -6.79 -11.70 4.27
C GLU A 56 -8.01 -11.28 3.44
N ALA A 57 -8.70 -10.20 3.84
CA ALA A 57 -9.83 -9.65 3.11
C ALA A 57 -9.48 -9.31 1.64
N VAL A 58 -8.30 -8.75 1.40
CA VAL A 58 -7.84 -8.43 0.04
C VAL A 58 -7.37 -9.69 -0.71
N LEU A 59 -6.58 -10.54 -0.05
CA LEU A 59 -5.89 -11.67 -0.72
C LEU A 59 -6.80 -12.88 -0.95
N ARG A 60 -7.84 -13.07 -0.13
CA ARG A 60 -8.73 -14.25 -0.15
C ARG A 60 -10.17 -13.90 -0.48
N ASP A 61 -10.67 -12.80 0.09
CA ASP A 61 -12.09 -12.43 -0.07
C ASP A 61 -12.31 -11.45 -1.23
N GLY A 62 -11.24 -11.02 -1.90
CA GLY A 62 -11.33 -10.12 -3.05
C GLY A 62 -11.79 -8.70 -2.71
N ALA A 63 -11.67 -8.29 -1.45
CA ALA A 63 -11.98 -6.93 -1.03
C ALA A 63 -11.06 -5.92 -1.73
N ALA A 64 -11.58 -4.71 -1.94
CA ALA A 64 -10.77 -3.61 -2.44
C ALA A 64 -9.65 -3.28 -1.44
N LEU A 65 -8.50 -2.88 -1.98
CA LEU A 65 -7.43 -2.29 -1.18
C LEU A 65 -7.78 -0.83 -0.89
N ASP A 66 -8.55 -0.62 0.17
CA ASP A 66 -9.09 0.69 0.55
C ASP A 66 -8.08 1.46 1.42
N GLN A 67 -7.24 2.27 0.77
CA GLN A 67 -6.20 3.11 1.37
C GLN A 67 -5.97 4.41 0.56
#